data_AF-A0A0N1FAF3-F1
#
_entry.id   AF-A0A0N1FAF3-F1
#
_cell.length_a   1.000
_cell.length_b   1.000
_cell.length_c   1.000
_cell.angle_alpha   90.00
_cell.angle_beta   90.00
_cell.angle_gamma   90.00
#
_symmetry.space_group_name_H-M   'P 1'
#
loop_
_entity.id
_entity.type
_entity.pdbx_description
1 polymer ?
#
loop_
_entity_poly.entity_id
_entity_poly.type
_entity_poly.pdbx_seq_one_letter_code
_entity_poly.pdbx_strand_id
1 'polypeptide(L)'
;MLPCEQDRPDVARKRRFWKRYQANIDPTRLVFIDETWAKTNMTRTHGRCRKGERLRARVPHGHWKTLTFLAALRHDRITGGTQELPG
;
A
#
# COMPACT_ATOMS: atom_id res chain seq x y z
N MET A 1 -1.93 -17.58 -4.92
CA MET A 1 -1.50 -17.30 -6.31
C MET A 1 -0.43 -16.23 -6.25
N LEU A 2 0.79 -16.51 -6.69
CA LEU A 2 1.87 -15.51 -6.74
C LEU A 2 1.85 -14.78 -8.10
N PRO A 3 2.31 -13.52 -8.17
CA PRO A 3 2.37 -12.80 -9.44
C PRO A 3 3.42 -13.44 -10.37
N CYS A 4 2.99 -14.01 -11.49
CA CYS A 4 3.89 -14.66 -12.47
C CYS A 4 4.80 -13.69 -13.22
N GLU A 5 4.50 -12.40 -13.21
CA GLU A 5 5.28 -11.36 -13.88
C GLU A 5 6.74 -11.31 -13.39
N GLN A 6 6.98 -11.68 -12.12
CA GLN A 6 8.35 -11.73 -11.58
C GLN A 6 9.20 -12.84 -12.22
N ASP A 7 8.55 -13.90 -12.72
CA ASP A 7 9.20 -15.05 -13.32
C ASP A 7 9.51 -14.84 -14.81
N ARG A 8 8.95 -13.78 -15.41
CA ARG A 8 9.24 -13.42 -16.81
C ARG A 8 10.75 -13.24 -16.97
N PRO A 9 11.41 -13.94 -17.92
CA PRO A 9 12.89 -14.02 -17.96
C PRO A 9 13.61 -12.67 -17.97
N ASP A 10 13.04 -11.66 -18.65
CA ASP A 10 13.56 -10.30 -18.70
C ASP A 10 13.43 -9.57 -17.35
N VAL A 11 12.29 -9.72 -16.66
CA VAL A 11 12.03 -9.14 -15.34
C VAL A 11 12.93 -9.80 -14.29
N ALA A 12 12.99 -11.13 -14.26
CA ALA A 12 13.85 -11.88 -13.34
C ALA A 12 15.33 -11.50 -13.51
N ARG A 13 15.80 -11.36 -14.75
CA ARG A 13 17.18 -10.92 -15.05
C ARG A 13 17.43 -9.50 -14.53
N LYS A 14 16.55 -8.54 -14.80
CA LYS A 14 16.66 -7.16 -14.31
C LYS A 14 16.68 -7.10 -12.78
N ARG A 15 15.82 -7.87 -12.11
CA ARG A 15 15.75 -7.95 -10.63
C ARG A 15 17.03 -8.53 -10.03
N ARG A 16 17.61 -9.58 -10.62
CA ARG A 16 18.90 -10.13 -10.17
C ARG A 16 20.03 -9.12 -10.30
N PHE A 17 20.09 -8.40 -11.42
CA PHE A 17 21.08 -7.34 -11.62
C PHE A 17 20.89 -6.21 -10.60
N TRP A 18 19.67 -5.70 -10.46
CA TRP A 18 19.34 -4.66 -9.48
C TRP A 18 19.70 -5.05 -8.05
N LYS A 19 19.42 -6.30 -7.63
CA LYS A 19 19.83 -6.81 -6.31
C LYS A 19 21.33 -6.76 -6.07
N ARG A 20 22.15 -7.09 -7.07
CA ARG A 20 23.62 -7.00 -6.97
C ARG A 20 24.09 -5.55 -6.95
N TYR A 21 23.46 -4.69 -7.76
CA TYR A 21 23.84 -3.29 -7.88
C TYR A 21 23.52 -2.47 -6.63
N GLN A 22 22.48 -2.82 -5.87
CA GLN A 22 22.07 -2.11 -4.66
C GLN A 22 23.19 -1.89 -3.64
N ALA A 23 24.14 -2.83 -3.51
CA ALA A 23 25.28 -2.69 -2.59
C ALA A 23 26.21 -1.52 -2.95
N ASN A 24 26.16 -1.02 -4.18
CA ASN A 24 26.97 0.10 -4.65
C ASN A 24 26.28 1.47 -4.48
N ILE A 25 25.08 1.50 -3.89
CA ILE A 25 24.32 2.73 -3.71
C ILE A 25 24.34 3.12 -2.24
N ASP A 26 24.77 4.35 -1.95
CA ASP A 26 24.62 4.95 -0.63
C ASP A 26 23.12 5.21 -0.33
N PRO A 27 22.51 4.52 0.65
CA PRO A 27 21.08 4.65 0.95
C PRO A 27 20.68 6.06 1.40
N THR A 28 21.61 6.84 1.94
CA THR A 28 21.31 8.20 2.42
C THR A 28 20.99 9.17 1.29
N ARG A 29 21.44 8.84 0.06
CA ARG A 29 21.22 9.61 -1.17
C ARG A 29 19.97 9.19 -1.93
N LEU A 30 19.29 8.12 -1.50
CA LEU A 30 18.09 7.62 -2.16
C LEU A 30 16.83 8.34 -1.67
N VAL A 31 15.91 8.55 -2.62
CA VAL A 31 14.55 9.01 -2.37
C VAL A 31 13.60 8.03 -3.06
N PHE A 32 12.83 7.27 -2.28
CA PHE A 32 11.82 6.35 -2.80
C PHE A 32 10.51 7.10 -2.95
N ILE A 33 9.91 7.09 -4.14
CA ILE A 33 8.60 7.70 -4.39
C ILE A 33 7.61 6.58 -4.67
N ASP A 34 6.48 6.60 -3.98
CA ASP A 34 5.38 5.68 -4.23
C ASP A 34 4.05 6.41 -4.07
N GLU A 35 3.06 5.92 -4.80
CA GLU A 35 1.68 6.38 -4.71
C GLU A 35 0.83 5.25 -4.14
N THR A 36 0.07 5.57 -3.10
CA THR A 36 -0.88 4.62 -2.53
C THR A 36 -2.25 5.26 -2.42
N TRP A 37 -3.29 4.44 -2.50
CA TRP A 37 -4.66 4.88 -2.26
C TRP A 37 -5.26 4.14 -1.07
N ALA A 38 -6.07 4.84 -0.30
CA ALA A 38 -6.82 4.28 0.82
C ALA A 38 -8.30 4.62 0.66
N LYS A 39 -9.15 3.59 0.71
CA LYS A 39 -10.60 3.80 0.80
C LYS A 39 -11.00 4.02 2.25
N THR A 40 -11.87 5.00 2.48
CA THR A 40 -12.40 5.29 3.82
C THR A 40 -13.55 4.37 4.22
N ASN A 41 -13.86 3.35 3.42
CA ASN A 41 -14.85 2.31 3.72
C ASN A 41 -14.33 1.28 4.74
N MET A 42 -14.07 1.75 5.96
CA MET A 42 -13.56 0.94 7.07
C MET A 42 -14.64 0.09 7.75
N THR A 43 -15.68 -0.29 7.00
CA THR A 43 -16.73 -1.18 7.48
C THR A 43 -16.21 -2.61 7.51
N ARG A 44 -16.15 -3.20 8.71
CA ARG A 44 -15.76 -4.60 8.87
C ARG A 44 -16.75 -5.50 8.13
N THR A 45 -16.25 -6.34 7.23
CA THR A 45 -17.05 -7.31 6.46
C THR A 45 -17.36 -8.58 7.26
N HIS A 46 -16.62 -8.83 8.34
CA HIS A 46 -16.77 -10.02 9.17
C HIS A 46 -16.63 -9.65 10.65
N GLY A 47 -17.30 -10.42 11.51
CA GLY A 47 -17.08 -10.39 12.94
C GLY A 47 -17.54 -11.69 13.59
N ARG A 48 -17.22 -11.84 14.87
CA ARG A 48 -17.51 -13.06 15.64
C ARG A 48 -18.48 -12.73 16.77
N CYS A 49 -19.43 -13.61 17.00
CA CYS A 49 -20.37 -13.58 18.12
C CYS A 49 -20.58 -15.02 18.62
N ARG A 50 -21.21 -15.17 19.79
CA ARG A 50 -21.56 -16.50 20.29
C ARG A 50 -22.57 -17.16 19.34
N LYS A 51 -22.52 -18.50 19.26
CA LYS A 51 -23.46 -19.28 18.46
C LYS A 51 -24.88 -18.99 18.94
N GLY A 52 -25.76 -18.59 18.03
CA GLY A 52 -27.16 -18.22 18.33
C GLY A 52 -27.38 -16.72 18.58
N GLU A 53 -26.32 -15.91 18.68
CA GLU A 53 -26.45 -14.46 18.82
C GLU A 53 -26.24 -13.73 17.49
N ARG A 54 -26.93 -12.59 17.30
CA ARG A 54 -26.70 -11.71 16.15
C ARG A 54 -25.62 -10.70 16.50
N LEU A 55 -24.54 -10.67 15.71
CA LEU A 55 -23.53 -9.62 15.82
C LEU A 55 -24.14 -8.26 15.44
N ARG A 56 -24.14 -7.32 16.39
CA ARG A 56 -24.50 -5.92 16.15
C ARG A 56 -23.23 -5.08 16.15
N ALA A 57 -22.95 -4.40 15.04
CA ALA A 57 -21.83 -3.47 14.90
C ALA A 57 -22.34 -2.13 14.39
N ARG A 58 -21.75 -1.04 14.89
CA ARG A 58 -21.97 0.31 14.36
C ARG A 58 -20.91 0.61 13.32
N VAL A 59 -21.32 1.25 12.23
CA VAL A 59 -20.43 1.65 11.13
C VAL A 59 -20.59 3.15 10.88
N PRO A 60 -19.56 3.83 10.36
CA PRO A 60 -19.70 5.22 9.94
C PRO A 60 -20.82 5.35 8.90
N HIS A 61 -21.74 6.30 9.09
CA HIS A 61 -22.72 6.70 8.08
C HIS A 61 -22.12 7.83 7.24
N GLY A 62 -22.00 7.65 5.92
CA GLY A 62 -21.49 8.69 5.02
C GLY A 62 -21.07 8.18 3.65
N HIS A 63 -20.69 9.12 2.77
CA HIS A 63 -20.11 8.82 1.47
C HIS A 63 -18.65 8.39 1.63
N TRP A 64 -18.32 7.23 1.07
CA TRP A 64 -16.95 6.72 1.04
C TRP A 64 -16.11 7.55 0.06
N LYS A 65 -14.88 7.87 0.45
CA LYS A 65 -13.91 8.55 -0.40
C LYS A 65 -12.72 7.66 -0.65
N THR A 66 -12.06 7.86 -1.79
CA THR A 66 -10.74 7.30 -2.04
C THR A 66 -9.73 8.43 -1.86
N LEU A 67 -8.82 8.25 -0.93
CA LEU A 67 -7.69 9.14 -0.71
C LEU A 67 -6.52 8.63 -1.52
N THR A 68 -5.92 9.48 -2.33
CA THR A 68 -4.62 9.20 -2.96
C THR A 68 -3.55 9.91 -2.15
N PHE A 69 -2.48 9.20 -1.81
CA PHE A 69 -1.35 9.70 -1.06
C PHE A 69 -0.08 9.45 -1.87
N LEU A 70 0.60 10.53 -2.25
CA LEU A 70 1.90 10.49 -2.89
C LEU A 70 2.95 10.89 -1.85
N ALA A 71 3.96 10.04 -1.68
CA ALA A 71 5.03 10.32 -0.73
C ALA A 71 6.41 9.92 -1.23
N ALA A 72 7.39 10.67 -0.74
CA ALA A 72 8.80 10.42 -0.84
C ALA A 72 9.34 9.95 0.52
N LEU A 73 10.00 8.79 0.55
CA LEU A 73 10.71 8.25 1.70
C LEU A 73 12.22 8.42 1.49
N ARG A 74 12.87 9.05 2.47
CA ARG A 74 14.33 9.11 2.63
C ARG A 74 14.75 8.31 3.86
N HIS A 75 16.05 8.11 4.02
CA HIS A 75 16.60 7.40 5.18
C HIS A 75 16.23 8.02 6.53
N ASP A 76 15.95 9.33 6.57
CA ASP A 76 15.71 10.11 7.79
C ASP A 76 14.27 10.64 7.93
N ARG A 77 13.46 10.63 6.86
CA ARG A 77 12.12 11.22 6.88
C ARG A 77 11.20 10.73 5.76
N ILE A 78 9.90 10.99 5.96
CA ILE A 78 8.86 10.90 4.93
C ILE A 78 8.39 12.32 4.60
N THR A 79 8.16 12.61 3.32
CA THR A 79 7.59 13.88 2.84
C THR A 79 6.55 13.56 1.78
N GLY A 80 5.32 14.07 1.91
CA GLY A 80 4.24 13.73 0.97
C GLY A 80 2.99 14.56 1.19
N GLY A 81 1.99 14.33 0.34
CA GLY A 81 0.70 15.01 0.37
C GLY A 81 -0.44 14.07 0.02
N THR A 82 -1.61 14.32 0.59
CA THR A 82 -2.85 13.58 0.30
C THR A 82 -3.76 14.45 -0.54
N GLN A 83 -4.38 13.85 -1.58
CA GLN A 83 -5.49 14.44 -2.29
C GLN A 83 -6.74 13.56 -2.12
N GLU A 84 -7.87 14.17 -1.79
CA GLU A 84 -9.15 13.49 -1.82
C GLU A 84 -9.65 13.43 -3.26
N LEU A 85 -9.98 12.23 -3.74
CA LEU A 85 -10.75 12.06 -4.96
C LEU A 85 -12.22 11.86 -4.60
N PRO A 86 -13.15 12.58 -5.23
CA PRO A 86 -14.58 12.29 -5.06
C PRO A 86 -14.85 10.84 -5.50
N GLY A 87 -15.65 10.14 -4.69
CA GLY A 87 -16.05 8.75 -4.92
C GLY A 87 -17.27 8.62 -5.81
#